data_AF-A0A847IU20-F1
#
_entry.id   AF-A0A847IU20-F1
#
_cell.length_a   1.000
_cell.length_b   1.000
_cell.length_c   1.000
_cell.angle_alpha   90.00
_cell.angle_beta   90.00
_cell.angle_gamma   90.00
#
_symmetry.space_group_name_H-M   'P 1'
#
loop_
_entity.id
_entity.type
_entity.pdbx_description
1 polymer ?
#
loop_
_entity_poly.entity_id
_entity_poly.type
_entity_poly.pdbx_seq_one_letter_code
_entity_poly.pdbx_strand_id
1 'polypeptide(L)'
;MAESPEKQELLKSYFVNYSPRLTNYAVRFVTSRETAQDIVQDCFMHLWEKMEQFDFINIKALLFTMVRNRCLNYLKHKDVVNLYTGRYFHEVEGEERIYHYDFDLGPGKLPLYEELEKQLQIAVDS
;
A
#
# COMPACT_ATOMS: atom_id res chain seq x y z
N MET A 1 -20.34 4.47 18.74
CA MET A 1 -18.96 4.45 19.23
C MET A 1 -18.26 5.60 18.55
N ALA A 2 -17.79 6.59 19.30
CA ALA A 2 -17.17 7.77 18.72
C ALA A 2 -15.70 7.43 18.39
N GLU A 3 -15.32 7.63 17.13
CA GLU A 3 -13.94 7.53 16.68
C GLU A 3 -13.03 8.35 17.61
N SER A 4 -11.91 7.78 18.08
CA SER A 4 -10.96 8.53 18.91
C SER A 4 -10.38 9.70 18.10
N PRO A 5 -10.56 10.97 18.52
CA PRO A 5 -10.07 12.15 17.80
C PRO A 5 -8.56 12.08 17.50
N GLU A 6 -7.80 11.39 18.35
CA GLU A 6 -6.36 11.23 18.23
C GLU A 6 -5.97 10.36 17.01
N LYS A 7 -6.74 9.29 16.73
CA LYS A 7 -6.48 8.41 15.57
C LYS A 7 -6.75 9.13 14.25
N GLN A 8 -7.82 9.94 14.20
CA GLN A 8 -8.17 10.74 13.02
C GLN A 8 -7.07 11.76 12.70
N GLU A 9 -6.59 12.48 13.72
CA GLU A 9 -5.57 13.50 13.53
C GLU A 9 -4.22 12.89 13.13
N LEU A 10 -3.89 11.75 13.73
CA LEU A 10 -2.72 10.96 13.34
C LEU A 10 -2.79 10.54 11.86
N LEU A 11 -3.92 9.98 11.41
CA LEU A 11 -4.11 9.54 10.03
C LEU A 11 -4.06 10.70 9.03
N LYS A 12 -4.64 11.86 9.37
CA LYS A 12 -4.46 13.09 8.56
C LYS A 12 -2.99 13.50 8.47
N SER A 13 -2.25 13.44 9.57
CA SER A 13 -0.81 13.73 9.52
C SER A 13 -0.06 12.74 8.62
N TYR A 14 -0.45 11.46 8.63
CA TYR A 14 0.11 10.46 7.72
C TYR A 14 -0.23 10.78 6.26
N PHE A 15 -1.46 11.18 5.97
CA PHE A 15 -1.85 11.58 4.61
C PHE A 15 -0.97 12.73 4.10
N VAL A 16 -0.87 13.82 4.87
CA VAL A 16 -0.10 15.01 4.47
C VAL A 16 1.38 14.69 4.26
N ASN A 17 1.97 13.90 5.16
CA ASN A 17 3.41 13.62 5.13
C ASN A 17 3.80 12.52 4.13
N TYR A 18 2.96 11.51 3.91
CA TYR A 18 3.30 10.33 3.11
C TYR A 18 2.70 10.35 1.71
N SER A 19 1.61 11.08 1.45
CA SER A 19 0.99 11.12 0.11
C SER A 19 1.98 11.53 -0.99
N PRO A 20 2.84 12.56 -0.85
CA PRO A 20 3.83 12.90 -1.87
C PRO A 20 4.85 11.78 -2.12
N ARG A 21 5.30 11.12 -1.04
CA ARG A 21 6.31 10.05 -1.11
C ARG A 21 5.71 8.78 -1.73
N LEU A 22 4.51 8.40 -1.32
CA LEU A 22 3.77 7.26 -1.88
C LEU A 22 3.38 7.51 -3.34
N THR A 23 3.06 8.75 -3.71
CA THR A 23 2.81 9.10 -5.13
C THR A 23 4.08 8.95 -5.95
N ASN A 24 5.22 9.46 -5.46
CA ASN A 24 6.52 9.29 -6.13
C ASN A 24 6.94 7.81 -6.22
N TYR A 25 6.56 7.00 -5.24
CA TYR A 25 6.71 5.55 -5.30
C TYR A 25 5.80 4.93 -6.36
N ALA A 26 4.52 5.31 -6.39
CA ALA A 26 3.52 4.79 -7.32
C ALA A 26 3.82 5.11 -8.81
N VAL A 27 4.33 6.31 -9.13
CA VAL A 27 4.66 6.71 -10.52
C VAL A 27 5.76 5.90 -11.17
N ARG A 28 6.54 5.16 -10.37
CA ARG A 28 7.52 4.24 -10.93
C ARG A 28 6.79 3.03 -11.58
N PHE A 29 5.53 2.75 -11.18
CA PHE A 29 4.75 1.55 -11.55
C PHE A 29 3.80 1.95 -12.65
N VAL A 30 3.07 3.04 -12.42
CA VAL A 30 2.08 3.55 -13.34
C VAL A 30 2.63 4.77 -14.07
N THR A 31 2.44 4.81 -15.38
CA THR A 31 3.07 5.82 -16.25
C THR A 31 2.52 7.24 -16.04
N SER A 32 1.35 7.38 -15.41
CA SER A 32 0.71 8.68 -15.15
C SER A 32 0.76 9.04 -13.67
N ARG A 33 1.19 10.27 -13.37
CA ARG A 33 1.14 10.85 -12.03
C ARG A 33 -0.28 10.95 -11.48
N GLU A 34 -1.26 11.23 -12.34
CA GLU A 34 -2.67 11.29 -11.96
C GLU A 34 -3.14 9.93 -11.44
N THR A 35 -2.90 8.86 -12.20
CA THR A 35 -3.21 7.49 -11.77
C THR A 35 -2.49 7.10 -10.48
N ALA A 36 -1.24 7.54 -10.30
CA ALA A 36 -0.51 7.30 -9.06
C ALA A 36 -1.18 8.00 -7.86
N GLN A 37 -1.64 9.24 -8.04
CA GLN A 37 -2.36 9.99 -7.01
C GLN A 37 -3.69 9.33 -6.66
N ASP A 38 -4.47 8.91 -7.66
CA ASP A 38 -5.75 8.22 -7.45
C ASP A 38 -5.55 6.94 -6.62
N ILE A 39 -4.55 6.13 -6.98
CA ILE A 39 -4.22 4.90 -6.24
C ILE A 39 -3.85 5.19 -4.78
N VAL A 40 -3.03 6.22 -4.54
CA VAL A 40 -2.63 6.61 -3.19
C VAL A 40 -3.83 7.10 -2.39
N GLN A 41 -4.67 7.93 -3.00
CA GLN A 41 -5.86 8.47 -2.37
C GLN A 41 -6.85 7.36 -1.99
N ASP A 42 -7.07 6.40 -2.88
CA ASP A 42 -7.86 5.19 -2.59
C ASP A 42 -7.30 4.40 -1.41
N CYS A 43 -5.98 4.21 -1.34
CA CYS A 43 -5.36 3.50 -0.22
C CYS A 43 -5.64 4.20 1.12
N PHE A 44 -5.57 5.53 1.16
CA PHE A 44 -5.89 6.30 2.36
C PHE A 44 -7.37 6.27 2.69
N MET A 45 -8.27 6.29 1.70
CA MET A 45 -9.71 6.15 1.94
C MET A 45 -10.05 4.79 2.57
N HIS A 46 -9.50 3.70 2.02
CA HIS A 46 -9.67 2.37 2.60
C HIS A 46 -9.09 2.25 4.01
N LEU A 47 -7.94 2.87 4.26
CA LEU A 47 -7.34 2.90 5.58
C LEU A 47 -8.19 3.68 6.58
N TRP A 48 -8.83 4.77 6.14
CA TRP A 48 -9.76 5.56 6.95
C TRP A 48 -10.98 4.74 7.35
N GLU A 49 -11.61 4.03 6.41
CA GLU A 49 -12.77 3.17 6.68
C GLU A 49 -12.47 2.05 7.68
N LYS A 50 -11.23 1.59 7.73
CA LYS A 50 -10.78 0.46 8.55
C LYS A 50 -9.94 0.87 9.75
N MET A 51 -9.82 2.17 10.03
CA MET A 51 -8.89 2.69 11.03
C MET A 51 -9.15 2.22 12.47
N GLU A 52 -10.38 1.79 12.77
CA GLU A 52 -10.72 1.22 14.07
C GLU A 52 -10.16 -0.20 14.26
N GLN A 53 -9.93 -0.92 13.16
CA GLN A 53 -9.54 -2.34 13.14
C GLN A 53 -8.01 -2.55 13.11
N PHE A 54 -7.24 -1.47 12.89
CA PHE A 54 -5.79 -1.55 12.77
C PHE A 54 -5.07 -0.99 14.00
N ASP A 55 -4.13 -1.76 14.52
CA ASP A 55 -3.08 -1.24 15.37
C ASP A 55 -2.03 -0.53 14.49
N PHE A 56 -1.75 0.73 14.80
CA PHE A 56 -0.87 1.62 14.01
C PHE A 56 0.61 1.20 14.01
N ILE A 57 0.92 0.04 14.59
CA ILE A 57 2.23 -0.57 14.61
C ILE A 57 2.54 -0.99 13.16
N ASN A 58 3.20 -0.09 12.43
CA ASN A 58 3.67 -0.25 11.05
C ASN A 58 2.74 0.20 9.90
N ILE A 59 1.92 1.23 10.13
CA ILE A 59 1.10 1.89 9.09
C ILE A 59 1.90 2.31 7.84
N LYS A 60 3.19 2.63 7.99
CA LYS A 60 4.06 2.98 6.85
C LYS A 60 4.25 1.78 5.92
N ALA A 61 4.71 0.64 6.44
CA ALA A 61 4.88 -0.57 5.63
C ALA A 61 3.56 -0.99 4.98
N LEU A 62 2.45 -0.90 5.72
CA LEU A 62 1.12 -1.21 5.21
C LEU A 62 0.77 -0.31 4.01
N LEU A 63 0.93 1.01 4.12
CA LEU A 63 0.64 1.96 3.03
C LEU A 63 1.47 1.69 1.78
N PHE A 64 2.78 1.48 1.92
CA PHE A 64 3.64 1.13 0.77
C PHE A 64 3.20 -0.18 0.11
N THR A 65 2.79 -1.17 0.91
CA THR A 65 2.28 -2.46 0.42
C THR A 65 0.98 -2.30 -0.34
N MET A 66 0.01 -1.57 0.23
CA MET A 66 -1.29 -1.30 -0.40
C MET A 66 -1.11 -0.59 -1.74
N VAL A 67 -0.31 0.48 -1.76
CA VAL A 67 -0.03 1.26 -2.97
C VAL A 67 0.60 0.38 -4.05
N ARG A 68 1.63 -0.40 -3.71
CA ARG A 68 2.25 -1.32 -4.68
C ARG A 68 1.23 -2.31 -5.23
N ASN A 69 0.45 -2.97 -4.36
CA ASN A 69 -0.48 -4.00 -4.79
C ASN A 69 -1.56 -3.42 -5.72
N ARG A 70 -2.06 -2.21 -5.43
CA ARG A 70 -2.98 -1.51 -6.34
C ARG A 70 -2.33 -1.14 -7.66
N CYS A 71 -1.09 -0.66 -7.66
CA CYS A 71 -0.36 -0.42 -8.90
C CYS A 71 -0.19 -1.70 -9.72
N LEU A 72 0.18 -2.82 -9.09
CA LEU A 72 0.33 -4.11 -9.78
C LEU A 72 -1.01 -4.62 -10.32
N ASN A 73 -2.10 -4.49 -9.56
CA ASN A 73 -3.43 -4.86 -10.02
C ASN A 73 -3.88 -3.98 -11.20
N TYR A 74 -3.65 -2.67 -11.13
CA TYR A 74 -3.88 -1.77 -12.25
C TYR A 74 -3.10 -2.19 -13.51
N LEU A 75 -1.82 -2.57 -13.37
CA LEU A 75 -1.00 -3.05 -14.47
C LEU A 75 -1.42 -4.43 -15.01
N LYS A 76 -1.90 -5.32 -14.14
CA LYS A 76 -2.51 -6.61 -14.53
C LYS A 76 -3.73 -6.38 -15.40
N HIS A 77 -4.61 -5.46 -15.01
CA HIS A 77 -5.78 -5.08 -15.82
C HIS A 77 -5.40 -4.43 -17.17
N LYS A 78 -4.16 -3.95 -17.30
CA LYS A 78 -3.62 -3.38 -18.53
C LYS A 78 -2.70 -4.34 -19.31
N ASP A 79 -2.54 -5.60 -18.87
CA ASP A 79 -1.66 -6.62 -19.48
C ASP A 79 -0.18 -6.22 -19.62
N VAL A 80 0.36 -5.35 -18.74
CA VAL A 80 1.74 -4.82 -18.87
C VAL A 80 2.74 -5.38 -17.83
N VAL A 81 2.34 -6.39 -17.06
CA VAL A 81 3.00 -6.80 -15.81
C VAL A 81 4.48 -7.15 -15.96
N ASN A 82 4.88 -7.82 -17.04
CA ASN A 82 6.25 -8.36 -17.17
C ASN A 82 7.34 -7.29 -17.37
N LEU A 83 7.01 -6.10 -17.90
CA LEU A 83 8.02 -5.06 -18.18
C LEU A 83 8.38 -4.24 -16.95
N TYR A 84 7.44 -4.09 -16.01
CA TYR A 84 7.63 -3.24 -14.84
C TYR A 84 8.42 -3.95 -13.76
N THR A 85 8.10 -5.21 -13.47
CA THR A 85 8.76 -5.99 -12.41
C THR A 85 10.30 -5.95 -12.56
N GLY A 86 10.84 -6.07 -13.77
CA GLY A 86 12.29 -5.99 -14.01
C GLY A 86 12.97 -4.63 -13.78
N ARG A 87 12.31 -3.50 -14.10
CA ARG A 87 12.88 -2.16 -13.84
C ARG A 87 12.86 -1.80 -12.35
N TYR A 88 11.87 -2.33 -11.64
CA TYR A 88 11.63 -2.03 -10.24
C TYR A 88 12.76 -2.38 -9.29
N PHE A 89 13.31 -3.58 -9.43
CA PHE A 89 14.34 -4.07 -8.51
C PHE A 89 15.64 -3.25 -8.58
N HIS A 90 15.86 -2.50 -9.66
CA HIS A 90 17.14 -1.87 -9.95
C HIS A 90 17.25 -0.42 -9.46
N GLU A 91 16.14 0.27 -9.21
CA GLU A 91 16.13 1.72 -8.99
C GLU A 91 15.82 2.13 -7.54
N VAL A 92 15.50 1.21 -6.61
CA VAL A 92 15.00 1.58 -5.27
C VAL A 92 16.15 1.97 -4.32
N GLU A 93 16.23 3.27 -4.02
CA GLU A 93 17.15 3.84 -3.02
C GLU A 93 16.42 4.20 -1.70
N GLY A 94 17.16 4.23 -0.59
CA GLY A 94 16.66 4.65 0.73
C GLY A 94 15.86 3.59 1.51
N GLU A 95 15.14 4.02 2.55
CA GLU A 95 14.35 3.16 3.46
C GLU A 95 13.29 2.30 2.74
N GLU A 96 12.91 2.69 1.52
CA GLU A 96 11.93 1.98 0.69
C GLU A 96 12.42 0.59 0.25
N ARG A 97 13.74 0.39 0.24
CA ARG A 97 14.36 -0.90 -0.05
C ARG A 97 14.04 -1.95 1.02
N ILE A 98 13.89 -1.54 2.28
CA ILE A 98 13.61 -2.46 3.39
C ILE A 98 12.24 -3.11 3.18
N TYR A 99 11.23 -2.31 2.86
CA TYR A 99 9.90 -2.83 2.56
C TYR A 99 9.94 -3.77 1.35
N HIS A 100 10.74 -3.46 0.33
CA HIS A 100 10.87 -4.34 -0.84
C HIS A 100 11.36 -5.76 -0.51
N TYR A 101 12.33 -5.93 0.41
CA TYR A 101 12.85 -7.24 0.82
C TYR A 101 11.81 -8.12 1.51
N ASP A 102 10.92 -7.54 2.31
CA ASP A 102 9.89 -8.31 3.04
C ASP A 102 8.83 -8.93 2.12
N PHE A 103 8.79 -8.52 0.85
CA PHE A 103 7.73 -8.85 -0.11
C PHE A 103 8.17 -9.68 -1.30
N ASP A 104 9.33 -10.34 -1.24
CA ASP A 104 9.87 -11.18 -2.31
C ASP A 104 8.77 -11.99 -3.03
N LEU A 105 8.54 -11.62 -4.29
CA LEU A 105 7.54 -12.14 -5.23
C LEU A 105 7.91 -13.56 -5.73
N GLY A 106 8.29 -14.45 -4.81
CA GLY A 106 8.44 -15.86 -5.14
C GLY A 106 7.09 -16.44 -5.59
N PRO A 107 7.04 -17.22 -6.68
CA PRO A 107 5.84 -17.96 -7.03
C PRO A 107 5.50 -18.90 -5.86
N GLY A 108 4.47 -18.56 -5.09
CA GLY A 108 4.05 -19.32 -3.92
C GLY A 108 3.93 -18.55 -2.61
N LYS A 109 4.21 -17.24 -2.55
CA LYS A 109 3.83 -16.41 -1.40
C LYS A 109 2.57 -15.61 -1.70
N LEU A 110 1.51 -15.85 -0.92
CA LEU A 110 0.30 -15.04 -0.90
C LEU A 110 0.69 -13.57 -0.63
N PRO A 111 0.13 -12.58 -1.37
CA PRO A 111 0.34 -11.17 -1.07
C PRO A 111 0.06 -10.91 0.42
N LEU A 112 0.93 -10.19 1.12
CA LEU A 112 0.71 -9.86 2.55
C LEU A 112 -0.67 -9.24 2.79
N TYR A 113 -1.23 -8.54 1.80
CA TYR A 113 -2.59 -8.00 1.84
C TYR A 113 -3.67 -9.09 1.87
N GLU A 114 -3.53 -10.16 1.09
CA GLU A 114 -4.45 -11.30 1.17
C GLU A 114 -4.31 -12.00 2.52
N GLU A 115 -3.09 -12.11 3.07
CA GLU A 115 -2.90 -12.64 4.42
C GLU A 115 -3.52 -11.71 5.48
N LEU A 116 -3.36 -10.39 5.36
CA LEU A 116 -3.98 -9.42 6.26
C LEU A 116 -5.51 -9.40 6.16
N GLU A 117 -6.08 -9.43 4.95
CA GLU A 117 -7.53 -9.56 4.74
C GLU A 117 -8.03 -10.88 5.30
N LYS A 118 -7.29 -11.97 5.13
CA LYS A 118 -7.64 -13.27 5.69
C LYS A 118 -7.60 -13.25 7.22
N GLN A 119 -6.59 -12.61 7.81
CA GLN A 119 -6.48 -12.44 9.27
C GLN A 119 -7.61 -11.56 9.81
N LEU A 120 -8.00 -10.50 9.08
CA LEU A 120 -9.17 -9.68 9.40
C LEU A 120 -10.47 -10.48 9.31
N GLN A 121 -10.62 -11.30 8.27
CA GLN A 121 -11.79 -12.16 8.09
C GLN A 121 -11.89 -13.20 9.21
N ILE A 122 -10.77 -13.83 9.58
CA ILE A 122 -10.68 -14.78 10.69
C ILE A 122 -11.04 -14.10 12.03
N ALA A 123 -10.58 -12.87 12.25
CA ALA A 123 -10.88 -12.11 13.47
C ALA A 123 -12.34 -11.61 13.54
N VAL A 124 -13.05 -11.54 12.41
CA VAL A 124 -14.47 -11.17 12.34
C VAL A 124 -15.39 -12.40 12.48
N ASP A 125 -14.90 -13.58 12.08
CA ASP A 125 -15.65 -14.84 12.13
C ASP A 125 -15.38 -15.69 13.41
N SER A 126 -14.60 -15.17 14.37
CA SER A 126 -14.25 -15.81 15.67
C SER A 126 -14.90 -15.13 16.87
#